data_AF-A0A7S7EU82-F1
#
_entry.id   AF-A0A7S7EU82-F1
#
_cell.length_a   1.000
_cell.length_b   1.000
_cell.length_c   1.000
_cell.angle_alpha   90.00
_cell.angle_beta   90.00
_cell.angle_gamma   90.00
#
_symmetry.space_group_name_H-M   'P 1'
#
loop_
_entity.id
_entity.type
_entity.pdbx_description
1 polymer ?
#
loop_
_entity_poly.entity_id
_entity_poly.type
_entity_poly.pdbx_seq_one_letter_code
_entity_poly.pdbx_strand_id
1 'polypeptide(L)'
;MNRYVSVFLLALRSTVYKIAGVLLLMAGAEGVLFWMQLQRTGGNKIVLLEEIIQSSGIPLVSGGAFLLVCVILSLVGCELSGSRVRYTIQRLSVREEAVVILWGVNSMLALYIFWAVQLGIVLLLSKLYIDIMEPVYFNSQTLFLAFHSSGFLHSLLPLEETSRLLRNVALIFSLGITASCFAQKQRRGQRGVAVVLLAALTIIFFSSDLGLLGSDITISVIALATAAFSLYSIFRVELYQE
;
A
#
# COMPACT_ATOMS: atom_id res chain seq x y z
N MET A 1 -10.69 30.62 0.45
CA MET A 1 -10.04 29.29 0.39
C MET A 1 -10.90 28.31 1.18
N ASN A 2 -11.36 27.22 0.57
CA ASN A 2 -12.34 26.33 1.19
C ASN A 2 -11.71 25.59 2.38
N ARG A 3 -12.33 25.62 3.56
CA ARG A 3 -11.72 25.16 4.84
C ARG A 3 -11.25 23.69 4.75
N TYR A 4 -11.97 22.87 3.99
CA TYR A 4 -11.62 21.48 3.71
C TYR A 4 -10.29 21.33 2.94
N VAL A 5 -10.05 22.16 1.91
CA VAL A 5 -8.82 22.08 1.11
C VAL A 5 -7.58 22.38 1.95
N SER A 6 -7.68 23.33 2.88
CA SER A 6 -6.58 23.67 3.79
C SER A 6 -6.20 22.51 4.72
N VAL A 7 -7.20 21.77 5.22
CA VAL A 7 -6.97 20.58 6.07
C VAL A 7 -6.35 19.44 5.26
N PHE A 8 -6.82 19.25 4.02
CA PHE A 8 -6.25 18.23 3.12
C PHE A 8 -4.80 18.53 2.77
N LEU A 9 -4.50 19.79 2.42
CA LEU A 9 -3.15 20.22 2.06
C LEU A 9 -2.17 20.14 3.23
N LEU A 10 -2.64 20.38 4.46
CA LEU A 10 -1.85 20.16 5.66
C LEU A 10 -1.48 18.67 5.83
N ALA A 11 -2.46 17.77 5.66
CA ALA A 11 -2.23 16.33 5.71
C ALA A 11 -1.23 15.90 4.63
N LEU A 12 -1.46 16.31 3.38
CA LEU A 12 -0.61 16.02 2.24
C LEU A 12 0.85 16.47 2.47
N ARG A 13 1.05 17.72 2.92
CA ARG A 13 2.41 18.25 3.16
C ARG A 13 3.18 17.44 4.20
N SER A 14 2.48 16.91 5.20
CA SER A 14 3.10 16.13 6.28
C SER A 14 3.45 14.69 5.89
N THR A 15 2.75 14.11 4.90
CA THR A 15 2.94 12.74 4.43
C THR A 15 3.88 12.64 3.23
N VAL A 16 3.84 13.61 2.31
CA VAL A 16 4.47 13.50 0.98
C VAL A 16 5.97 13.21 1.05
N TYR A 17 6.74 13.95 1.84
CA TYR A 17 8.20 13.75 1.88
C TYR A 17 8.59 12.41 2.52
N LYS A 18 7.83 11.95 3.53
CA LYS A 18 8.07 10.65 4.19
C LYS A 18 7.77 9.51 3.24
N ILE A 19 6.63 9.56 2.56
CA ILE A 19 6.23 8.55 1.59
C ILE A 19 7.21 8.54 0.41
N ALA A 20 7.55 9.72 -0.14
CA ALA A 20 8.53 9.82 -1.22
C ALA A 20 9.89 9.21 -0.83
N GLY A 21 10.36 9.45 0.40
CA GLY A 21 11.58 8.82 0.91
C GLY A 21 11.50 7.30 0.96
N VAL A 22 10.39 6.74 1.44
CA VAL A 22 10.17 5.28 1.48
C VAL A 22 10.11 4.70 0.07
N LEU A 23 9.44 5.37 -0.87
CA LEU A 23 9.35 4.94 -2.27
C LEU A 23 10.71 4.92 -2.94
N LEU A 24 11.53 5.96 -2.73
CA LEU A 24 12.89 6.01 -3.28
C LEU A 24 13.79 4.93 -2.70
N LEU A 25 13.71 4.67 -1.39
CA LEU A 25 14.48 3.61 -0.74
C LEU A 25 14.06 2.23 -1.23
N MET A 26 12.75 2.01 -1.41
CA MET A 26 12.22 0.76 -1.97
C MET A 26 12.69 0.56 -3.42
N ALA A 27 12.57 1.57 -4.28
CA ALA A 27 13.06 1.51 -5.65
C ALA A 27 14.57 1.19 -5.73
N GLY A 28 15.36 1.83 -4.87
CA GLY A 28 16.80 1.56 -4.78
C GLY A 28 17.11 0.15 -4.30
N ALA A 29 16.43 -0.32 -3.25
CA ALA A 29 16.62 -1.66 -2.71
C ALA A 29 16.24 -2.75 -3.72
N GLU A 30 15.11 -2.60 -4.40
CA GLU A 30 14.66 -3.52 -5.46
C GLU A 30 15.63 -3.53 -6.64
N GLY A 31 16.08 -2.35 -7.08
CA GLY A 31 17.08 -2.23 -8.15
C GLY A 31 18.42 -2.90 -7.79
N VAL A 32 18.91 -2.73 -6.56
CA VAL A 32 20.15 -3.35 -6.08
C VAL A 32 19.99 -4.87 -5.98
N LEU A 33 18.90 -5.37 -5.40
CA LEU A 33 18.65 -6.82 -5.29
C LEU A 33 18.54 -7.47 -6.68
N PHE A 34 17.86 -6.81 -7.60
CA PHE A 34 17.75 -7.26 -8.98
C PHE A 34 19.12 -7.32 -9.68
N TRP A 35 19.93 -6.27 -9.54
CA TRP A 35 21.27 -6.23 -10.12
C TRP A 35 22.21 -7.27 -9.53
N MET A 36 22.19 -7.47 -8.21
CA MET A 36 22.98 -8.50 -7.53
C MET A 36 22.59 -9.91 -8.01
N GLN A 37 21.30 -10.17 -8.21
CA GLN A 37 20.82 -11.45 -8.70
C GLN A 37 21.16 -11.67 -10.18
N LEU A 38 21.10 -10.62 -11.00
CA LEU A 38 21.53 -10.65 -12.39
C LEU A 38 23.02 -11.03 -12.52
N GLN A 39 23.89 -10.43 -11.69
CA GLN A 39 25.32 -10.75 -11.67
C GLN A 39 25.62 -12.18 -11.21
N ARG A 40 24.85 -12.71 -10.25
CA ARG A 40 24.99 -14.10 -9.79
C ARG A 40 24.57 -15.12 -10.85
N THR A 41 23.59 -14.76 -11.67
CA THR A 41 22.98 -15.66 -12.66
C THR A 41 23.69 -15.63 -14.03
N GLY A 42 24.38 -14.53 -14.35
CA GLY A 42 25.11 -14.34 -15.62
C GLY A 42 26.27 -15.32 -15.87
N GLY A 43 26.52 -16.28 -14.97
CA GLY A 43 27.59 -17.26 -15.08
C GLY A 43 27.24 -18.63 -15.66
N ASN A 44 25.97 -19.11 -15.65
CA ASN A 44 25.74 -20.49 -16.12
C ASN A 44 24.33 -20.99 -16.50
N LYS A 45 23.24 -20.21 -16.54
CA LYS A 45 21.91 -20.75 -16.96
C LYS A 45 21.01 -19.66 -17.54
N ILE A 46 20.19 -20.03 -18.55
CA ILE A 46 19.01 -19.26 -18.96
C ILE A 46 17.99 -19.40 -17.83
N VAL A 47 17.95 -18.41 -16.94
CA VAL A 47 17.00 -18.39 -15.82
C VAL A 47 15.83 -17.50 -16.19
N LEU A 48 14.60 -17.97 -15.94
CA LEU A 48 13.40 -17.20 -16.21
C LEU A 48 13.29 -16.01 -15.23
N LEU A 49 12.75 -14.89 -15.70
CA LEU A 49 12.55 -13.66 -14.93
C LEU A 49 11.75 -13.91 -13.63
N GLU A 50 10.82 -14.86 -13.66
CA GLU A 50 10.04 -15.29 -12.50
C GLU A 50 10.90 -15.87 -11.37
N GLU A 51 11.87 -16.72 -11.70
CA GLU A 51 12.72 -17.39 -10.72
C GLU A 51 13.71 -16.39 -10.09
N ILE A 52 14.13 -15.38 -10.87
CA ILE A 52 14.90 -14.23 -10.37
C ILE A 52 14.06 -13.39 -9.40
N ILE A 53 12.79 -13.09 -9.73
CA ILE A 53 11.92 -12.27 -8.88
C ILE A 53 11.54 -13.01 -7.59
N GLN A 54 11.21 -14.30 -7.66
CA GLN A 54 10.90 -15.11 -6.47
C GLN A 54 12.13 -15.30 -5.57
N SER A 55 13.32 -15.47 -6.14
CA SER A 55 14.56 -15.65 -5.35
C SER A 55 15.18 -14.34 -4.83
N SER A 56 14.88 -13.20 -5.47
CA SER A 56 15.47 -11.90 -5.13
C SER A 56 14.98 -11.27 -3.82
N GLY A 57 13.92 -11.79 -3.21
CA GLY A 57 13.33 -11.20 -2.00
C GLY A 57 12.63 -9.86 -2.24
N ILE A 58 12.40 -9.45 -3.49
CA ILE A 58 11.62 -8.26 -3.87
C ILE A 58 10.24 -8.22 -3.17
N PRO A 59 9.46 -9.34 -3.09
CA PRO A 59 8.17 -9.32 -2.38
C PRO A 59 8.27 -9.00 -0.89
N LEU A 60 9.41 -9.35 -0.26
CA LEU A 60 9.71 -9.09 1.14
C LEU A 60 10.03 -7.61 1.37
N VAL A 61 10.81 -7.01 0.46
CA VAL A 61 11.14 -5.58 0.49
C VAL A 61 9.90 -4.74 0.23
N SER A 62 9.08 -5.09 -0.77
CA SER A 62 7.84 -4.39 -1.07
C SER A 62 6.84 -4.50 0.09
N GLY A 63 6.70 -5.68 0.71
CA GLY A 63 5.87 -5.89 1.89
C GLY A 63 6.33 -5.07 3.10
N GLY A 64 7.65 -5.02 3.34
CA GLY A 64 8.24 -4.19 4.38
C GLY A 64 8.02 -2.69 4.16
N ALA A 65 8.23 -2.21 2.93
CA ALA A 65 8.00 -0.82 2.54
C ALA A 65 6.51 -0.44 2.70
N PHE A 66 5.60 -1.33 2.31
CA PHE A 66 4.16 -1.16 2.49
C PHE A 66 3.77 -1.04 3.96
N LEU A 67 4.32 -1.90 4.84
CA LEU A 67 4.11 -1.83 6.28
C LEU A 67 4.58 -0.47 6.83
N LEU A 68 5.75 -0.02 6.37
CA LEU A 68 6.32 1.26 6.77
C LEU A 68 5.43 2.44 6.33
N VAL A 69 4.87 2.41 5.11
CA VAL A 69 3.89 3.39 4.65
C VAL A 69 2.63 3.38 5.52
N CYS A 70 2.08 2.20 5.85
CA CYS A 70 0.93 2.06 6.74
C CYS A 70 1.21 2.66 8.13
N VAL A 71 2.41 2.41 8.69
CA VAL A 71 2.85 2.97 9.96
C VAL A 71 2.95 4.50 9.87
N ILE A 72 3.60 5.04 8.85
CA ILE A 72 3.71 6.50 8.64
C ILE A 72 2.32 7.14 8.55
N LEU A 73 1.41 6.56 7.76
CA LEU A 73 0.04 7.07 7.60
C LEU A 73 -0.72 7.06 8.93
N SER A 74 -0.57 5.99 9.72
CA SER A 74 -1.19 5.89 11.05
C SER A 74 -0.60 6.89 12.08
N LEU A 75 0.69 7.22 11.95
CA LEU A 75 1.41 8.13 12.85
C LEU A 75 1.25 9.61 12.48
N VAL A 76 1.08 9.95 11.20
CA VAL A 76 0.88 11.33 10.74
C VAL A 76 -0.33 11.97 11.42
N GLY A 77 -1.32 11.15 11.74
CA GLY A 77 -2.48 11.62 12.44
C GLY A 77 -2.38 11.72 13.96
N CYS A 78 -1.33 11.18 14.55
CA CYS A 78 -1.11 11.16 15.99
C CYS A 78 -0.34 12.42 16.45
N GLU A 79 -0.65 12.92 17.65
CA GLU A 79 0.12 14.00 18.30
C GLU A 79 1.52 13.57 18.74
N LEU A 80 1.85 12.28 18.60
CA LEU A 80 3.17 11.69 18.85
C LEU A 80 4.29 12.38 18.06
N SER A 81 3.99 13.00 16.91
CA SER A 81 4.99 13.70 16.11
C SER A 81 5.24 15.14 16.59
N GLY A 82 4.79 15.52 17.79
CA GLY A 82 5.06 16.82 18.43
C GLY A 82 4.34 18.02 17.82
N SER A 83 3.48 17.80 16.81
CA SER A 83 2.71 18.85 16.15
C SER A 83 1.34 18.99 16.83
N ARG A 84 0.97 20.23 17.20
CA ARG A 84 -0.32 20.59 17.82
C ARG A 84 -1.47 20.56 16.81
N VAL A 85 -1.60 19.45 16.07
CA VAL A 85 -2.57 19.27 14.99
C VAL A 85 -4.01 19.45 15.49
N ARG A 86 -4.31 19.02 16.72
CA ARG A 86 -5.61 19.25 17.36
C ARG A 86 -5.91 20.73 17.56
N TYR A 87 -4.93 21.54 17.97
CA TYR A 87 -5.11 22.99 18.10
C TYR A 87 -5.35 23.67 16.76
N THR A 88 -4.69 23.21 15.69
CA THR A 88 -4.89 23.74 14.34
C THR A 88 -6.28 23.38 13.79
N ILE A 89 -6.74 22.15 14.02
CA ILE A 89 -8.08 21.69 13.62
C ILE A 89 -9.16 22.43 14.41
N GLN A 90 -8.98 22.58 15.73
CA GLN A 90 -9.94 23.26 16.61
C GLN A 90 -10.11 24.74 16.25
N ARG A 91 -9.07 25.40 15.75
CA ARG A 91 -9.16 26.77 15.21
C ARG A 91 -9.90 26.87 13.87
N LEU A 92 -9.99 25.78 13.10
CA LEU A 92 -10.62 25.81 11.77
C LEU A 92 -12.15 25.55 11.81
N SER A 93 -12.70 25.25 13.00
CA SER A 93 -14.13 24.98 13.24
C SER A 93 -14.73 23.95 12.27
N VAL A 94 -13.98 22.91 11.94
CA VAL A 94 -14.42 21.81 11.05
C VAL A 94 -14.84 20.62 11.92
N ARG A 95 -15.96 19.98 11.57
CA ARG A 95 -16.50 18.79 12.25
C ARG A 95 -15.46 17.67 12.26
N GLU A 96 -15.28 16.96 13.38
CA GLU A 96 -14.25 15.93 13.54
C GLU A 96 -14.40 14.81 12.48
N GLU A 97 -15.64 14.42 12.19
CA GLU A 97 -15.99 13.44 11.15
C GLU A 97 -15.40 13.79 9.77
N ALA A 98 -15.51 15.06 9.36
CA ALA A 98 -15.03 15.51 8.07
C ALA A 98 -13.50 15.42 7.98
N VAL A 99 -12.80 15.62 9.10
CA VAL A 99 -11.33 15.47 9.17
C VAL A 99 -10.92 14.01 9.02
N VAL A 100 -11.65 13.08 9.65
CA VAL A 100 -11.38 11.64 9.54
C VAL A 100 -11.55 11.17 8.09
N ILE A 101 -12.62 11.60 7.42
CA ILE A 101 -12.86 11.27 6.01
C ILE A 101 -11.74 11.83 5.13
N LEU A 102 -11.37 13.10 5.31
CA LEU A 102 -10.35 13.76 4.50
C LEU A 102 -8.97 13.09 4.65
N TRP A 103 -8.64 12.67 5.86
CA TRP A 103 -7.40 11.96 6.16
C TRP A 103 -7.43 10.52 5.63
N GLY A 104 -8.62 9.90 5.62
CA GLY A 104 -8.86 8.61 4.97
C GLY A 104 -8.58 8.69 3.49
N VAL A 105 -9.12 9.70 2.81
CA VAL A 105 -8.89 9.95 1.38
C VAL A 105 -7.41 10.20 1.09
N ASN A 106 -6.70 11.00 1.89
CA ASN A 106 -5.26 11.20 1.72
C ASN A 106 -4.48 9.88 1.89
N SER A 107 -4.86 9.04 2.85
CA SER A 107 -4.24 7.74 3.08
C SER A 107 -4.49 6.75 1.93
N MET A 108 -5.72 6.73 1.39
CA MET A 108 -6.04 5.94 0.20
C MET A 108 -5.22 6.38 -1.01
N LEU A 109 -5.13 7.71 -1.25
CA LEU A 109 -4.36 8.25 -2.37
C LEU A 109 -2.87 7.92 -2.25
N ALA A 110 -2.32 7.99 -1.03
CA ALA A 110 -0.95 7.58 -0.74
C ALA A 110 -0.69 6.10 -1.04
N LEU A 111 -1.58 5.20 -0.62
CA LEU A 111 -1.48 3.77 -0.89
C LEU A 111 -1.63 3.46 -2.39
N TYR A 112 -2.50 4.20 -3.08
CA TYR A 112 -2.66 4.09 -4.53
C TYR A 112 -1.38 4.50 -5.29
N ILE A 113 -0.76 5.63 -4.90
CA ILE A 113 0.53 6.07 -5.46
C ILE A 113 1.61 5.04 -5.20
N PHE A 114 1.67 4.47 -3.98
CA PHE A 114 2.62 3.41 -3.65
C PHE A 114 2.46 2.21 -4.60
N TRP A 115 1.23 1.74 -4.81
CA TRP A 115 0.95 0.64 -5.72
C TRP A 115 1.34 0.96 -7.17
N ALA A 116 1.03 2.17 -7.66
CA ALA A 116 1.40 2.59 -9.01
C ALA A 116 2.92 2.68 -9.21
N VAL A 117 3.65 3.16 -8.19
CA VAL A 117 5.13 3.23 -8.22
C VAL A 117 5.74 1.82 -8.18
N GLN A 118 5.24 0.93 -7.33
CA GLN A 118 5.66 -0.48 -7.29
C GLN A 118 5.50 -1.13 -8.68
N LEU A 119 4.35 -0.92 -9.32
CA LEU A 119 4.08 -1.43 -10.66
C LEU A 119 5.05 -0.86 -11.70
N GLY A 120 5.31 0.44 -11.63
CA GLY A 120 6.28 1.11 -12.51
C GLY A 120 7.70 0.58 -12.34
N ILE A 121 8.16 0.34 -11.11
CA ILE A 121 9.50 -0.20 -10.82
C ILE A 121 9.63 -1.59 -11.43
N VAL A 122 8.66 -2.48 -11.17
CA VAL A 122 8.66 -3.84 -11.70
C VAL A 122 8.68 -3.86 -13.24
N LEU A 123 7.86 -3.01 -13.89
CA LEU A 123 7.87 -2.87 -15.35
C LEU A 123 9.21 -2.33 -15.87
N LEU A 124 9.82 -1.37 -15.18
CA LEU A 124 11.13 -0.82 -15.53
C LEU A 124 12.23 -1.88 -15.43
N LEU A 125 12.28 -2.64 -14.33
CA LEU A 125 13.24 -3.73 -14.13
C LEU A 125 13.06 -4.80 -15.21
N SER A 126 11.81 -5.13 -15.55
CA SER A 126 11.47 -6.10 -16.60
C SER A 126 11.93 -5.63 -17.98
N LYS A 127 11.81 -4.34 -18.27
CA LYS A 127 12.31 -3.75 -19.51
C LYS A 127 13.84 -3.75 -19.55
N LEU A 128 14.49 -3.32 -18.46
CA LEU A 128 15.95 -3.35 -18.34
C LEU A 128 16.51 -4.77 -18.52
N TYR A 129 15.79 -5.78 -18.03
CA TYR A 129 16.17 -7.18 -18.22
C TYR A 129 16.22 -7.59 -19.70
N ILE A 130 15.21 -7.22 -20.49
CA ILE A 130 15.20 -7.48 -21.93
C ILE A 130 16.31 -6.72 -22.63
N ASP A 131 16.53 -5.46 -22.28
CA ASP A 131 17.55 -4.63 -22.94
C ASP A 131 18.97 -5.17 -22.70
N ILE A 132 19.20 -5.87 -21.57
CA ILE A 132 20.49 -6.48 -21.22
C ILE A 132 20.66 -7.88 -21.84
N MET A 133 19.58 -8.64 -22.01
CA MET A 133 19.60 -10.00 -22.57
C MET A 133 19.45 -10.00 -24.09
N GLU A 134 19.97 -11.01 -24.77
CA GLU A 134 19.86 -11.08 -26.24
C GLU A 134 18.38 -11.09 -26.69
N PRO A 135 17.98 -10.21 -27.63
CA PRO A 135 16.59 -10.06 -28.07
C PRO A 135 16.04 -11.28 -28.82
N VAL A 136 16.89 -12.28 -29.07
CA VAL A 136 16.54 -13.55 -29.73
C VAL A 136 15.70 -14.45 -28.82
N TYR A 137 15.88 -14.35 -27.49
CA TYR A 137 15.21 -15.22 -26.51
C TYR A 137 14.09 -14.53 -25.73
N PHE A 138 14.11 -13.20 -25.64
CA PHE A 138 13.15 -12.43 -24.84
C PHE A 138 12.41 -11.40 -25.70
N ASN A 139 11.10 -11.59 -25.84
CA ASN A 139 10.19 -10.70 -26.56
C ASN A 139 9.06 -10.19 -25.62
N SER A 140 8.28 -9.21 -26.05
CA SER A 140 7.14 -8.68 -25.29
C SER A 140 6.13 -9.75 -24.85
N GLN A 141 6.02 -10.86 -25.61
CA GLN A 141 5.17 -12.01 -25.29
C GLN A 141 5.70 -12.83 -24.11
N THR A 142 7.02 -13.01 -23.98
CA THR A 142 7.62 -13.72 -22.84
C THR A 142 7.53 -12.92 -21.54
N LEU A 143 7.50 -11.58 -21.61
CA LEU A 143 7.16 -10.77 -20.45
C LEU A 143 5.74 -11.03 -19.99
N PHE A 144 4.77 -10.96 -20.89
CA PHE A 144 3.37 -11.20 -20.54
C PHE A 144 3.18 -12.57 -19.86
N LEU A 145 3.86 -13.59 -20.36
CA LEU A 145 3.87 -14.92 -19.75
C LEU A 145 4.52 -14.92 -18.36
N ALA A 146 5.63 -14.22 -18.15
CA ALA A 146 6.27 -14.09 -16.83
C ALA A 146 5.40 -13.33 -15.80
N PHE A 147 4.65 -12.33 -16.26
CA PHE A 147 3.64 -11.62 -15.45
C PHE A 147 2.47 -12.53 -15.06
N HIS A 148 2.12 -13.48 -15.92
CA HIS A 148 1.07 -14.46 -15.66
C HIS A 148 1.52 -15.59 -14.74
N SER A 149 2.76 -16.09 -14.89
CA SER A 149 3.23 -17.25 -14.13
C SER A 149 3.57 -16.95 -12.67
N SER A 150 4.01 -15.73 -12.35
CA SER A 150 4.44 -15.40 -10.99
C SER A 150 3.33 -14.76 -10.15
N GLY A 151 2.99 -15.37 -9.00
CA GLY A 151 1.92 -14.93 -8.12
C GLY A 151 2.00 -13.46 -7.67
N PHE A 152 3.22 -12.96 -7.43
CA PHE A 152 3.46 -11.56 -7.05
C PHE A 152 3.16 -10.58 -8.20
N LEU A 153 3.62 -10.89 -9.42
CA LEU A 153 3.34 -10.05 -10.59
C LEU A 153 1.88 -10.12 -11.00
N HIS A 154 1.27 -11.30 -10.87
CA HIS A 154 -0.14 -11.53 -11.14
C HIS A 154 -1.05 -10.80 -10.13
N SER A 155 -0.60 -10.60 -8.89
CA SER A 155 -1.28 -9.74 -7.91
C SER A 155 -1.04 -8.24 -8.11
N LEU A 156 0.06 -7.86 -8.76
CA LEU A 156 0.38 -6.46 -9.12
C LEU A 156 -0.31 -6.00 -10.39
N LEU A 157 -0.47 -6.87 -11.40
CA LEU A 157 -1.10 -6.56 -12.67
C LEU A 157 -2.08 -7.69 -13.06
N PRO A 158 -3.26 -7.77 -12.40
CA PRO A 158 -4.28 -8.74 -12.77
C PRO A 158 -4.93 -8.31 -14.09
N LEU A 159 -4.43 -8.83 -15.21
CA LEU A 159 -4.89 -8.48 -16.56
C LEU A 159 -6.26 -9.10 -16.92
N GLU A 160 -6.60 -10.25 -16.34
CA GLU A 160 -7.88 -10.94 -16.56
C GLU A 160 -8.72 -11.12 -15.28
N GLU A 161 -8.10 -11.06 -14.10
CA GLU A 161 -8.78 -11.35 -12.83
C GLU A 161 -9.36 -10.09 -12.16
N THR A 162 -10.59 -9.73 -12.55
CA THR A 162 -11.38 -8.64 -11.93
C THR A 162 -11.54 -8.81 -10.41
N SER A 163 -11.51 -10.05 -9.92
CA SER A 163 -11.57 -10.43 -8.50
C SER A 163 -10.39 -9.84 -7.68
N ARG A 164 -9.17 -9.97 -8.20
CA ARG A 164 -7.94 -9.46 -7.56
C ARG A 164 -7.87 -7.94 -7.59
N LEU A 165 -8.34 -7.32 -8.67
CA LEU A 165 -8.48 -5.86 -8.74
C LEU A 165 -9.45 -5.35 -7.68
N LEU A 166 -10.63 -5.97 -7.58
CA LEU A 166 -11.63 -5.61 -6.59
C LEU A 166 -11.10 -5.78 -5.15
N ARG A 167 -10.36 -6.86 -4.88
CA ARG A 167 -9.68 -7.09 -3.60
C ARG A 167 -8.69 -5.97 -3.29
N ASN A 168 -7.81 -5.61 -4.24
CA ASN A 168 -6.80 -4.58 -4.03
C ASN A 168 -7.45 -3.21 -3.74
N VAL A 169 -8.51 -2.85 -4.48
CA VAL A 169 -9.27 -1.61 -4.23
C VAL A 169 -9.94 -1.64 -2.86
N ALA A 170 -10.58 -2.76 -2.48
CA ALA A 170 -11.21 -2.92 -1.17
C ALA A 170 -10.18 -2.81 -0.04
N LEU A 171 -8.99 -3.40 -0.19
CA LEU A 171 -7.91 -3.31 0.79
C LEU A 171 -7.37 -1.88 0.93
N ILE A 172 -7.13 -1.16 -0.18
CA ILE A 172 -6.71 0.25 -0.16
C ILE A 172 -7.74 1.10 0.59
N PHE A 173 -9.03 0.89 0.29
CA PHE A 173 -10.13 1.61 0.93
C PHE A 173 -10.17 1.32 2.44
N SER A 174 -10.16 0.04 2.81
CA SER A 174 -10.25 -0.36 4.22
C SER A 174 -9.03 0.05 5.04
N LEU A 175 -7.82 -0.02 4.47
CA LEU A 175 -6.59 0.47 5.12
C LEU A 175 -6.59 1.98 5.28
N GLY A 176 -7.03 2.75 4.27
CA GLY A 176 -7.10 4.20 4.37
C GLY A 176 -8.07 4.66 5.47
N ILE A 177 -9.23 4.01 5.58
CA ILE A 177 -10.23 4.28 6.63
C ILE A 177 -9.68 3.88 7.99
N THR A 178 -9.22 2.64 8.15
CA THR A 178 -8.74 2.14 9.44
C THR A 178 -7.51 2.93 9.93
N ALA A 179 -6.60 3.36 9.06
CA ALA A 179 -5.46 4.22 9.40
C ALA A 179 -5.90 5.56 9.99
N SER A 180 -6.96 6.14 9.45
CA SER A 180 -7.52 7.42 9.93
C SER A 180 -8.27 7.26 11.25
N CYS A 181 -9.02 6.16 11.38
CA CYS A 181 -9.67 5.78 12.63
C CYS A 181 -8.65 5.50 13.74
N PHE A 182 -7.51 4.89 13.41
CA PHE A 182 -6.41 4.65 14.35
C PHE A 182 -5.82 5.96 14.86
N ALA A 183 -5.52 6.89 13.96
CA ALA A 183 -5.02 8.20 14.35
C ALA A 183 -5.96 8.92 15.32
N GLN A 184 -7.28 8.79 15.15
CA GLN A 184 -8.26 9.38 16.05
C GLN A 184 -8.37 8.63 17.39
N LYS A 185 -8.43 7.29 17.38
CA LYS A 185 -8.47 6.47 18.62
C LYS A 185 -7.23 6.68 19.48
N GLN A 186 -6.07 6.79 18.85
CA GLN A 186 -4.81 7.06 19.54
C GLN A 186 -4.79 8.45 20.19
N ARG A 187 -5.41 9.48 19.59
CA ARG A 187 -5.60 10.81 20.22
C ARG A 187 -6.47 10.75 21.48
N ARG A 188 -7.39 9.79 21.55
CA ARG A 188 -8.25 9.54 22.72
C ARG A 188 -7.61 8.58 23.73
N GLY A 189 -6.33 8.23 23.55
CA GLY A 189 -5.58 7.32 24.43
C GLY A 189 -5.93 5.83 24.26
N GLN A 190 -6.66 5.46 23.20
CA GLN A 190 -7.10 4.09 22.94
C GLN A 190 -6.21 3.41 21.91
N ARG A 191 -5.89 2.12 22.13
CA ARG A 191 -5.05 1.32 21.22
C ARG A 191 -5.87 0.81 20.03
N GLY A 192 -5.53 1.19 18.80
CA GLY A 192 -6.17 0.67 17.59
C GLY A 192 -5.38 -0.45 16.91
N VAL A 193 -5.60 -1.71 17.31
CA VAL A 193 -4.84 -2.84 16.73
C VAL A 193 -5.27 -3.18 15.29
N ALA A 194 -6.44 -2.68 14.85
CA ALA A 194 -7.07 -3.01 13.58
C ALA A 194 -6.19 -2.73 12.33
N VAL A 195 -5.44 -1.63 12.31
CA VAL A 195 -4.58 -1.27 11.16
C VAL A 195 -3.41 -2.22 11.03
N VAL A 196 -2.82 -2.62 12.17
CA VAL A 196 -1.68 -3.54 12.20
C VAL A 196 -2.10 -4.93 11.75
N LEU A 197 -3.25 -5.41 12.22
CA LEU A 197 -3.82 -6.69 11.78
C LEU A 197 -4.14 -6.67 10.29
N LEU A 198 -4.76 -5.60 9.78
CA LEU A 198 -5.13 -5.50 8.37
C LEU A 198 -3.88 -5.39 7.47
N ALA A 199 -2.86 -4.65 7.89
CA ALA A 199 -1.58 -4.57 7.17
C ALA A 199 -0.84 -5.92 7.13
N ALA A 200 -0.81 -6.65 8.25
CA ALA A 200 -0.22 -7.99 8.30
C ALA A 200 -0.97 -8.96 7.38
N LEU A 201 -2.30 -8.91 7.38
CA LEU A 201 -3.15 -9.70 6.48
C LEU A 201 -2.82 -9.36 5.01
N THR A 202 -2.74 -8.08 4.65
CA THR A 202 -2.42 -7.72 3.25
C THR A 202 -1.06 -8.24 2.80
N ILE A 203 -0.02 -8.22 3.64
CA ILE A 203 1.31 -8.71 3.25
C ILE A 203 1.31 -10.23 3.01
N ILE A 204 0.68 -10.99 3.92
CA ILE A 204 0.60 -12.46 3.83
C ILE A 204 -0.18 -12.90 2.60
N PHE A 205 -1.32 -12.23 2.33
CA PHE A 205 -2.21 -12.62 1.24
C PHE A 205 -1.83 -12.03 -0.11
N PHE A 206 -1.01 -10.97 -0.17
CA PHE A 206 -0.56 -10.38 -1.43
C PHE A 206 0.45 -11.26 -2.18
N SER A 207 1.28 -12.03 -1.46
CA SER A 207 2.28 -12.93 -2.05
C SER A 207 1.81 -14.38 -2.21
N SER A 208 0.61 -14.71 -1.72
CA SER A 208 0.09 -16.08 -1.76
C SER A 208 -0.64 -16.33 -3.07
N ASP A 209 -0.30 -17.40 -3.80
CA ASP A 209 -0.98 -17.91 -4.99
C ASP A 209 -2.36 -18.53 -4.68
N LEU A 210 -3.18 -17.83 -3.89
CA LEU A 210 -4.55 -18.25 -3.61
C LEU A 210 -5.44 -17.86 -4.80
N GLY A 211 -5.31 -18.62 -5.89
CA GLY A 211 -6.17 -18.57 -7.07
C GLY A 211 -7.55 -19.19 -6.83
N LEU A 212 -8.27 -18.73 -5.81
CA LEU A 212 -9.67 -19.10 -5.59
C LEU A 212 -10.48 -17.83 -5.34
N LEU A 213 -11.42 -17.52 -6.25
CA LEU A 213 -12.36 -16.39 -6.15
C LEU A 213 -12.96 -16.22 -4.74
N GLY A 214 -13.25 -17.35 -4.06
CA GLY A 214 -13.78 -17.34 -2.70
C GLY A 214 -12.84 -16.74 -1.65
N SER A 215 -11.53 -16.94 -1.77
CA SER A 215 -10.55 -16.35 -0.85
C SER A 215 -10.43 -14.83 -1.03
N ASP A 216 -10.49 -14.34 -2.27
CA ASP A 216 -10.45 -12.90 -2.56
C ASP A 216 -11.72 -12.18 -2.09
N ILE A 217 -12.88 -12.82 -2.26
CA ILE A 217 -14.17 -12.31 -1.77
C ILE A 217 -14.20 -12.29 -0.23
N THR A 218 -13.75 -13.36 0.44
CA THR A 218 -13.76 -13.38 1.91
C THR A 218 -12.83 -12.32 2.51
N ILE A 219 -11.63 -12.14 1.96
CA ILE A 219 -10.69 -11.11 2.43
C ILE A 219 -11.26 -9.70 2.22
N SER A 220 -11.84 -9.43 1.05
CA SER A 220 -12.46 -8.11 0.77
C SER A 220 -13.65 -7.84 1.68
N VAL A 221 -14.50 -8.84 1.96
CA VAL A 221 -15.62 -8.71 2.92
C VAL A 221 -15.10 -8.44 4.34
N ILE A 222 -14.10 -9.19 4.80
CA ILE A 222 -13.50 -8.99 6.14
C ILE A 222 -12.89 -7.59 6.25
N ALA A 223 -12.17 -7.14 5.21
CA ALA A 223 -11.57 -5.81 5.16
C ALA A 223 -12.64 -4.70 5.18
N LEU A 224 -13.71 -4.84 4.40
CA LEU A 224 -14.81 -3.87 4.39
C LEU A 224 -15.57 -3.85 5.72
N ALA A 225 -15.82 -5.02 6.32
CA ALA A 225 -16.47 -5.13 7.62
C ALA A 225 -15.63 -4.47 8.73
N THR A 226 -14.31 -4.65 8.73
CA THR A 226 -13.42 -3.99 9.70
C THR A 226 -13.35 -2.47 9.53
N ALA A 227 -13.39 -1.98 8.28
CA ALA A 227 -13.48 -0.55 7.99
C ALA A 227 -14.83 0.04 8.44
N ALA A 228 -15.93 -0.64 8.13
CA ALA A 228 -17.28 -0.24 8.52
C ALA A 228 -17.45 -0.23 10.05
N PHE A 229 -16.97 -1.26 10.74
CA PHE A 229 -16.97 -1.32 12.20
C PHE A 229 -16.14 -0.19 12.83
N SER A 230 -14.98 0.11 12.24
CA SER A 230 -14.13 1.21 12.71
C SER A 230 -14.81 2.57 12.56
N LEU A 231 -15.46 2.84 11.43
CA LEU A 231 -16.25 4.05 11.22
C LEU A 231 -17.45 4.12 12.18
N TYR A 232 -18.23 3.04 12.28
CA TYR A 232 -19.38 2.97 13.17
C TYR A 232 -19.00 3.25 14.64
N SER A 233 -17.84 2.73 15.08
CA SER A 233 -17.35 2.96 16.44
C SER A 233 -17.02 4.43 16.74
N ILE A 234 -16.74 5.24 15.70
CA ILE A 234 -16.47 6.68 15.86
C ILE A 234 -17.78 7.45 15.96
N PHE A 235 -18.69 7.25 14.98
CA PHE A 235 -20.00 7.92 14.95
C PHE A 235 -20.83 7.61 16.20
N ARG A 236 -20.77 6.36 16.71
CA ARG A 236 -21.49 5.98 17.93
C ARG A 236 -20.97 6.73 19.16
N VAL A 237 -19.67 6.99 19.27
CA VAL A 237 -19.10 7.67 20.44
C VAL A 237 -19.46 9.17 20.43
N GLU A 238 -19.58 9.79 19.26
CA GLU A 238 -20.07 11.17 19.13
C GLU A 238 -21.54 11.32 19.59
N LEU A 239 -22.41 10.36 19.24
CA LEU A 239 -23.83 10.35 19.63
C LEU A 239 -24.10 10.25 21.15
N TYR A 240 -23.11 9.85 21.96
CA TYR A 240 -23.22 9.79 23.43
C TYR A 240 -22.60 11.01 24.13
N GLN A 241 -22.02 11.96 23.37
CA GLN A 241 -21.44 13.19 23.92
C GLN A 241 -22.25 14.45 23.64
N GLU A 242 -23.35 14.34 22.88
CA GLU A 242 -24.42 15.35 22.82
C GLU A 242 -25.51 15.04 23.86
#